data_AF-H6R906-F1
#
_entry.id   AF-H6R906-F1
#
_cell.length_a   1.000
_cell.length_b   1.000
_cell.length_c   1.000
_cell.angle_alpha   90.00
_cell.angle_beta   90.00
_cell.angle_gamma   90.00
#
_symmetry.space_group_name_H-M   'P 1'
#
loop_
_entity.id
_entity.type
_entity.pdbx_description
1 polymer ?
#
loop_
_entity_poly.entity_id
_entity_poly.type
_entity_poly.pdbx_seq_one_letter_code
_entity_poly.pdbx_strand_id
1 'polypeptide(L)' 'MLAISVSVRDSGEWALIHHCLACGAVRSNRIAGDDNAVALMRIAVRPLADSHVGRRALLAL' A
#
# COMPACT_ATOMS: atom_id res chain seq x y z
N MET A 1 -13.35 -5.06 0.07
CA MET A 1 -11.93 -4.85 0.43
C MET A 1 -11.46 -3.60 -0.31
N LEU A 2 -10.87 -2.64 0.39
CA LEU A 2 -10.33 -1.42 -0.23
C LEU A 2 -8.81 -1.39 -0.07
N ALA A 3 -8.09 -1.48 -1.18
CA ALA A 3 -6.63 -1.33 -1.18
C ALA A 3 -6.25 0.13 -0.90
N ILE A 4 -5.42 0.35 0.13
CA ILE A 4 -5.06 1.70 0.56
C ILE A 4 -3.55 1.97 0.51
N SER A 5 -2.72 0.95 0.70
CA SER A 5 -1.26 1.09 0.65
C SER A 5 -0.59 -0.27 0.40
N VAL A 6 0.72 -0.25 0.20
CA VAL A 6 1.59 -1.43 0.24
C VAL A 6 2.67 -1.23 1.30
N SER A 7 3.19 -2.32 1.82
CA SER A 7 4.37 -2.33 2.70
C SER A 7 5.34 -3.40 2.23
N VAL A 8 6.63 -3.18 2.44
CA VAL A 8 7.68 -4.14 2.12
C VAL A 8 8.34 -4.54 3.44
N ARG A 9 8.43 -5.84 3.70
CA ARG A 9 9.11 -6.41 4.87
C ARG A 9 10.62 -6.44 4.64
N ASP A 10 11.41 -6.63 5.70
CA ASP A 10 12.88 -6.74 5.60
C ASP A 10 13.33 -7.87 4.66
N SER A 11 12.52 -8.92 4.51
CA SER A 11 12.76 -10.02 3.56
C SER A 11 12.55 -9.64 2.10
N GLY A 12 12.07 -8.43 1.81
CA GLY A 12 11.64 -8.00 0.48
C GLY A 12 10.23 -8.45 0.12
N GLU A 13 9.53 -9.18 0.99
CA GLU A 13 8.15 -9.59 0.73
C GLU A 13 7.19 -8.40 0.81
N TRP A 14 6.32 -8.29 -0.20
CA TRP A 14 5.29 -7.27 -0.27
C TRP A 14 4.03 -7.72 0.46
N ALA A 15 3.38 -6.78 1.14
CA ALA A 15 2.05 -6.96 1.69
C ALA A 15 1.13 -5.81 1.28
N LEU A 16 -0.08 -6.16 0.81
CA LEU A 16 -1.14 -5.21 0.54
C LEU A 16 -1.81 -4.82 1.85
N ILE A 17 -1.84 -3.51 2.13
CA ILE A 17 -2.61 -2.95 3.23
C ILE A 17 -3.98 -2.58 2.70
N HIS A 18 -5.02 -3.11 3.35
CA HIS A 18 -6.40 -2.86 2.96
C HIS A 18 -7.28 -2.51 4.16
N HIS A 19 -8.31 -1.72 3.89
CA HIS A 19 -9.44 -1.53 4.82
C HIS A 19 -10.53 -2.56 4.51
N CYS A 20 -10.86 -3.37 5.52
CA CYS A 20 -11.93 -4.34 5.41
C CYS A 20 -13.28 -3.64 5.53
N LEU A 21 -14.05 -3.64 4.44
CA LEU A 21 -15.36 -2.97 4.42
C LEU A 21 -16.42 -3.68 5.27
N ALA A 22 -16.20 -4.95 5.63
CA ALA A 22 -17.14 -5.72 6.44
C ALA A 22 -16.99 -5.43 7.95
N CYS A 23 -15.77 -5.21 8.44
CA CYS A 23 -15.51 -5.04 9.87
C CYS A 23 -14.77 -3.75 10.25
N GLY A 24 -14.40 -2.91 9.29
CA GLY A 24 -13.68 -1.64 9.51
C GLY A 24 -12.20 -1.79 9.86
N ALA A 25 -11.68 -3.01 9.99
CA ALA A 25 -10.29 -3.24 10.36
C ALA A 25 -9.33 -2.95 9.20
N VAL A 26 -8.16 -2.39 9.51
CA VAL A 26 -7.01 -2.38 8.61
C VAL A 26 -6.27 -3.71 8.73
N ARG A 27 -5.99 -4.35 7.60
CA ARG A 27 -5.36 -5.68 7.54
C ARG A 27 -4.24 -5.68 6.50
N SER A 28 -3.26 -6.54 6.70
CA SER A 28 -2.20 -6.82 5.73
C SER A 28 -2.37 -8.22 5.15
N ASN A 29 -2.36 -8.35 3.82
CA ASN A 29 -2.30 -9.64 3.15
C ASN A 29 -0.98 -9.76 2.39
N ARG A 30 -0.40 -10.96 2.38
CA ARG A 30 0.73 -11.30 1.50
C ARG A 30 0.28 -11.18 0.04
N ILE A 31 1.15 -10.67 -0.81
CA ILE A 31 0.95 -10.66 -2.27
C ILE A 31 1.18 -12.07 -2.82
N ALA A 32 0.24 -12.56 -3.63
CA ALA A 32 0.35 -13.82 -4.35
C ALA A 32 0.99 -13.61 -5.74
N GLY A 33 1.42 -14.71 -6.37
CA GLY A 33 2.09 -14.63 -7.68
C GLY A 33 1.18 -14.21 -8.84
N ASP A 34 -0.13 -14.36 -8.68
CA ASP A 34 -1.17 -14.01 -9.64
C ASP A 34 -1.78 -12.61 -9.40
N ASP A 35 -1.32 -11.88 -8.38
CA ASP A 35 -1.72 -10.49 -8.18
C ASP A 35 -1.21 -9.59 -9.31
N ASN A 36 -1.98 -8.57 -9.66
CA ASN A 36 -1.64 -7.66 -10.75
C ASN A 36 -0.52 -6.69 -10.35
N ALA A 37 0.70 -6.94 -10.84
CA ALA A 37 1.88 -6.11 -10.56
C ALA A 37 1.70 -4.62 -10.90
N VAL A 38 1.03 -4.29 -12.02
CA VAL A 38 0.80 -2.89 -12.42
C VAL A 38 -0.12 -2.17 -11.43
N ALA A 39 -1.16 -2.86 -10.95
CA ALA A 39 -2.06 -2.31 -9.93
C ALA A 39 -1.32 -2.05 -8.60
N LEU A 40 -0.47 -2.99 -8.18
CA LEU A 40 0.35 -2.83 -6.97
C LEU A 40 1.31 -1.65 -7.08
N MET A 41 1.98 -1.49 -8.23
CA MET A 41 2.89 -0.37 -8.46
C MET A 41 2.16 0.97 -8.44
N ARG A 42 0.95 1.06 -9.04
CA ARG A 42 0.13 2.28 -8.98
C ARG A 42 -0.19 2.69 -7.54
N ILE A 43 -0.45 1.72 -6.65
CA ILE A 43 -0.65 2.00 -5.22
C ILE A 43 0.66 2.50 -4.59
N ALA A 44 1.77 1.81 -4.85
CA ALA A 44 3.09 2.14 -4.30
C ALA A 44 3.55 3.56 -4.66
N VAL A 45 3.34 3.99 -5.90
CA VAL A 45 3.80 5.31 -6.38
C VAL A 45 2.79 6.43 -6.14
N ARG A 46 1.58 6.12 -5.64
CA ARG A 46 0.52 7.12 -5.43
C ARG A 46 0.97 8.32 -4.59
N PRO A 47 1.73 8.16 -3.48
CA PRO A 47 2.23 9.30 -2.70
C PRO A 47 3.25 10.17 -3.45
N LEU A 48 3.91 9.63 -4.48
CA LEU A 48 4.88 10.36 -5.30
C LEU A 48 4.20 11.13 -6.43
N ALA A 49 3.07 10.63 -6.92
CA ALA A 49 2.25 11.32 -7.92
C ALA A 49 1.54 12.57 -7.35
N ASP A 50 1.27 12.60 -6.04
CA ASP A 50 0.71 13.75 -5.34
C ASP A 50 1.77 14.41 -4.43
N SER A 51 2.44 15.43 -4.98
CA SER A 51 3.53 16.17 -4.33
C SER A 51 3.15 16.80 -2.97
N HIS A 52 1.86 17.04 -2.71
CA HIS A 52 1.42 17.61 -1.44
C HIS A 52 1.41 16.58 -0.31
N VAL A 53 1.07 15.32 -0.61
CA VAL A 53 1.01 14.23 0.38
C VAL A 53 2.41 13.72 0.70
N GLY A 54 3.25 13.50 -0.32
CA GLY A 54 4.63 13.01 -0.14
C GLY A 54 5.48 13.97 0.69
N ARG A 55 5.38 15.29 0.43
CA ARG A 55 6.11 16.31 1.20
C ARG A 55 5.70 16.36 2.67
N ARG A 56 4.41 16.20 3.00
CA ARG A 56 3.94 16.21 4.40
C ARG A 56 4.39 14.96 5.15
N ALA A 57 4.40 13.80 4.50
CA ALA A 57 4.85 12.56 5.10
C ALA A 57 6.36 12.58 5.41
N LEU A 58 7.18 13.09 4.49
CA LEU A 58 8.63 13.21 4.68
C LEU A 58 9.01 14.19 5.79
N LEU A 59 8.26 15.27 5.98
CA LEU A 59 8.50 16.25 7.04
C LEU A 59 8.13 15.76 8.45
N ALA A 60 7.46 14.62 8.56
CA ALA A 60 7.00 14.05 9.83
C ALA A 60 7.88 12.90 10.35
N LEU A 61 8.97 12.60 9.65
CA LEU A 61 10.02 11.63 10.02
C LEU A 61 11.25 12.36 10.54
#